data_AF-A0A966B7S7-F1
#
_entry.id   AF-A0A966B7S7-F1
#
_cell.length_a   1.000
_cell.length_b   1.000
_cell.length_c   1.000
_cell.angle_alpha   90.00
_cell.angle_beta   90.00
_cell.angle_gamma   90.00
#
_symmetry.space_group_name_H-M   'P 1'
#
loop_
_entity.id
_entity.type
_entity.pdbx_description
1 polymer ?
#
loop_
_entity_poly.entity_id
_entity_poly.type
_entity_poly.pdbx_seq_one_letter_code
_entity_poly.pdbx_strand_id
1 'polypeptide(L)'
;MSKSQMEQLAGNFGRQQQAVQDVIRAIQGGIDGTTWQGARADRFQTLWNTEFRPNLTNLVNALGEHSTFISRELQAGVSALDTI
;
A
#
# COMPACT_ATOMS: atom_id res chain seq x y z
N MET A 1 -11.04 20.22 -8.31
CA MET A 1 -11.40 18.79 -8.34
C MET A 1 -12.74 18.65 -7.62
N SER A 2 -13.71 17.89 -8.15
CA SER A 2 -15.00 17.69 -7.47
C SER A 2 -14.89 16.74 -6.28
N LYS A 3 -15.85 16.79 -5.35
CA LYS A 3 -15.98 15.82 -4.25
C LYS A 3 -15.90 14.37 -4.75
N SER A 4 -16.68 14.05 -5.79
CA SER A 4 -16.69 12.71 -6.38
C SER A 4 -15.34 12.28 -6.96
N GLN A 5 -14.58 13.20 -7.56
CA GLN A 5 -13.23 12.93 -8.05
C GLN A 5 -12.25 12.65 -6.91
N MET A 6 -12.34 13.39 -5.79
CA MET A 6 -11.50 13.17 -4.62
C MET A 6 -11.81 11.84 -3.93
N GLU A 7 -13.10 11.49 -3.79
CA GLU A 7 -13.53 10.20 -3.24
C GLU A 7 -13.01 9.02 -4.09
N GLN A 8 -13.13 9.14 -5.42
CA GLN A 8 -12.59 8.13 -6.35
C GLN A 8 -11.08 7.98 -6.23
N LEU A 9 -10.36 9.10 -6.08
CA LEU A 9 -8.91 9.11 -5.93
C LEU A 9 -8.48 8.47 -4.60
N ALA A 10 -9.09 8.86 -3.48
CA ALA A 10 -8.82 8.27 -2.17
C ALA A 10 -9.08 6.75 -2.18
N GLY A 11 -10.20 6.34 -2.77
CA GLY A 11 -10.53 4.93 -2.95
C GLY A 11 -9.54 4.18 -3.85
N ASN A 12 -8.97 4.84 -4.87
CA ASN A 12 -7.93 4.24 -5.70
C ASN A 12 -6.66 3.97 -4.88
N PHE A 13 -6.18 4.96 -4.10
CA PHE A 13 -5.03 4.77 -3.23
C PHE A 13 -5.24 3.62 -2.22
N GLY A 14 -6.43 3.54 -1.61
CA GLY A 14 -6.78 2.44 -0.69
C GLY A 14 -6.79 1.07 -1.37
N ARG A 15 -7.32 0.97 -2.60
CA ARG A 15 -7.27 -0.30 -3.38
C ARG A 15 -5.83 -0.70 -3.72
N GLN A 16 -4.99 0.25 -4.13
CA GLN A 16 -3.59 -0.04 -4.44
C GLN A 16 -2.81 -0.44 -3.18
N GLN A 17 -3.08 0.18 -2.04
CA GLN A 17 -2.51 -0.24 -0.75
C GLN A 17 -2.81 -1.71 -0.47
N GLN A 18 -4.07 -2.13 -0.64
CA GLN A 18 -4.47 -3.52 -0.45
C GLN A 18 -3.77 -4.46 -1.44
N ALA A 19 -3.70 -4.07 -2.73
CA ALA A 19 -3.04 -4.87 -3.75
C ALA A 19 -1.55 -5.11 -3.43
N VAL A 20 -0.84 -4.10 -2.93
CA VAL A 20 0.57 -4.26 -2.53
C VAL A 20 0.70 -5.18 -1.31
N GLN A 21 -0.20 -5.08 -0.33
CA GLN A 21 -0.23 -6.02 0.80
C GLN A 21 -0.47 -7.47 0.33
N ASP A 22 -1.30 -7.67 -0.68
CA ASP A 22 -1.57 -9.00 -1.25
C ASP A 22 -0.32 -9.58 -1.92
N VAL A 23 0.45 -8.75 -2.64
CA VAL A 23 1.74 -9.14 -3.22
C VAL A 23 2.72 -9.58 -2.13
N ILE A 24 2.84 -8.81 -1.03
CA ILE A 24 3.72 -9.17 0.09
C ILE A 24 3.34 -10.55 0.65
N ARG A 25 2.05 -10.77 0.91
CA ARG A 25 1.53 -12.04 1.46
C ARG A 25 1.76 -13.21 0.51
N ALA A 26 1.48 -13.03 -0.78
CA ALA A 26 1.62 -14.08 -1.79
C ALA A 26 3.08 -14.52 -1.94
N ILE A 27 4.02 -13.56 -2.03
CA ILE A 27 5.44 -13.87 -2.16
C ILE A 27 5.97 -14.50 -0.87
N GLN A 28 5.64 -13.95 0.30
CA GLN A 28 6.05 -14.52 1.59
C GLN A 28 5.55 -15.96 1.75
N GLY A 29 4.28 -16.23 1.43
CA GLY A 29 3.74 -17.59 1.46
C GLY A 29 4.44 -18.55 0.50
N GLY A 30 4.84 -18.07 -0.68
CA GLY A 30 5.65 -18.84 -1.63
C GLY A 30 7.07 -19.16 -1.12
N ILE A 31 7.68 -18.23 -0.38
CA ILE A 31 8.99 -18.42 0.27
C ILE A 31 8.88 -19.41 1.44
N ASP A 32 7.84 -19.31 2.24
CA ASP A 32 7.67 -20.14 3.43
C ASP A 32 7.26 -21.58 3.06
N GLY A 33 6.55 -21.76 1.95
CA GLY A 33 6.04 -23.05 1.49
C GLY A 33 6.94 -23.82 0.53
N THR A 34 8.08 -23.26 0.11
CA THR A 34 8.95 -23.90 -0.89
C THR A 34 9.98 -24.84 -0.25
N THR A 35 10.29 -25.94 -0.95
CA THR A 35 11.44 -26.82 -0.63
C THR A 35 12.74 -26.35 -1.28
N TRP A 36 12.74 -25.16 -1.90
CA TRP A 36 13.90 -24.60 -2.59
C TRP A 36 15.02 -24.25 -1.60
N GLN A 37 16.22 -24.80 -1.81
CA GLN A 37 17.38 -24.66 -0.94
C GLN A 37 18.65 -24.33 -1.73
N GLY A 38 19.70 -23.93 -1.00
CA GLY A 38 21.03 -23.63 -1.52
C GLY A 38 21.29 -22.14 -1.72
N ALA A 39 22.53 -21.79 -2.09
CA ALA A 39 23.01 -20.40 -2.08
C ALA A 39 22.14 -19.38 -2.84
N ARG A 40 21.43 -19.82 -3.89
CA ARG A 40 20.49 -18.95 -4.64
C ARG A 40 19.20 -18.67 -3.85
N ALA A 41 18.68 -19.68 -3.14
CA ALA A 41 17.52 -19.54 -2.27
C ALA A 41 17.87 -18.59 -1.10
N ASP A 42 19.02 -18.79 -0.45
CA ASP A 42 19.48 -17.95 0.65
C ASP A 42 19.66 -16.49 0.23
N ARG A 43 20.23 -16.27 -0.96
CA ARG A 43 20.37 -14.92 -1.54
C ARG A 43 19.01 -14.29 -1.80
N PHE A 44 18.05 -15.03 -2.34
CA PHE A 44 16.71 -14.52 -2.57
C PHE A 44 16.00 -14.16 -1.27
N GLN A 45 16.04 -15.05 -0.27
CA GLN A 45 15.47 -14.79 1.06
C GLN A 45 16.12 -13.56 1.72
N THR A 46 17.43 -13.39 1.57
CA THR A 46 18.15 -12.21 2.05
C THR A 46 17.60 -10.94 1.39
N LEU A 47 17.58 -10.88 0.05
CA LEU A 47 17.06 -9.72 -0.69
C LEU A 47 15.59 -9.44 -0.39
N TRP A 48 14.78 -10.48 -0.25
CA TRP A 48 13.38 -10.35 0.14
C TRP A 48 13.24 -9.66 1.50
N ASN A 49 14.01 -10.10 2.49
CA ASN A 49 13.94 -9.58 3.86
C ASN A 49 14.56 -8.19 4.02
N THR A 50 15.62 -7.87 3.28
CA THR A 50 16.38 -6.62 3.46
C THR A 50 15.98 -5.50 2.50
N GLU A 51 15.40 -5.83 1.35
CA GLU A 51 15.13 -4.85 0.29
C GLU A 51 13.68 -4.89 -0.17
N PHE A 52 13.21 -6.02 -0.71
CA PHE A 52 11.90 -6.05 -1.36
C PHE A 52 10.74 -5.87 -0.39
N ARG A 53 10.67 -6.68 0.68
CA ARG A 53 9.58 -6.59 1.66
C ARG A 53 9.54 -5.23 2.37
N PRO A 54 10.67 -4.66 2.84
CA PRO A 54 10.68 -3.31 3.39
C PRO A 54 10.22 -2.24 2.40
N ASN A 55 10.70 -2.27 1.15
CA ASN A 55 10.31 -1.28 0.14
C ASN A 55 8.81 -1.36 -0.21
N LEU A 56 8.26 -2.57 -0.32
CA LEU A 56 6.82 -2.76 -0.51
C LEU A 56 6.02 -2.28 0.70
N THR A 57 6.51 -2.51 1.91
CA THR A 57 5.88 -2.02 3.15
C THR A 57 5.87 -0.48 3.20
N ASN A 58 6.96 0.17 2.80
CA ASN A 58 7.02 1.63 2.69
C ASN A 58 6.02 2.15 1.66
N LEU A 59 5.85 1.45 0.53
CA LEU A 59 4.84 1.79 -0.46
C LEU A 59 3.41 1.64 0.10
N VAL A 60 3.11 0.58 0.84
CA VAL A 60 1.82 0.41 1.54
C VAL A 60 1.52 1.61 2.44
N ASN A 61 2.51 2.03 3.23
CA ASN A 61 2.36 3.18 4.14
C ASN A 61 2.08 4.47 3.36
N ALA A 62 2.89 4.76 2.32
CA ALA A 62 2.71 5.96 1.49
C ALA A 62 1.32 5.99 0.81
N LEU A 63 0.85 4.86 0.29
CA LEU A 63 -0.47 4.77 -0.33
C LEU A 63 -1.59 5.05 0.69
N GLY A 64 -1.47 4.52 1.91
CA GLY A 64 -2.42 4.77 2.99
C GLY A 64 -2.43 6.21 3.50
N GLU A 65 -1.24 6.81 3.61
CA GLU A 65 -1.08 8.23 3.97
C GLU A 65 -1.76 9.14 2.95
N HIS A 66 -1.55 8.90 1.64
CA HIS A 66 -2.20 9.68 0.59
C HIS A 66 -3.72 9.48 0.56
N SER A 67 -4.22 8.25 0.73
CA SER A 67 -5.66 8.00 0.84
C SER A 67 -6.29 8.77 2.02
N THR A 68 -5.61 8.75 3.17
CA THR A 68 -6.03 9.45 4.39
C THR A 68 -6.00 10.97 4.19
N PHE A 69 -4.94 11.49 3.58
CA PHE A 69 -4.80 12.92 3.28
C PHE A 69 -5.96 13.43 2.42
N ILE A 70 -6.26 12.76 1.30
CA ILE A 70 -7.35 13.16 0.40
C ILE A 70 -8.70 13.11 1.13
N SER A 71 -8.91 12.10 1.98
CA SER A 71 -10.14 11.95 2.75
C SER A 71 -10.31 13.09 3.78
N ARG A 72 -9.22 13.57 4.39
CA ARG A 72 -9.23 14.72 5.30
C ARG A 72 -9.52 16.03 4.57
N GLU A 73 -8.89 16.25 3.42
CA GLU A 73 -9.14 17.43 2.59
C GLU A 73 -10.62 17.49 2.14
N LEU A 74 -11.21 16.34 1.81
CA LEU A 74 -12.62 16.25 1.48
C LEU A 74 -13.52 16.68 2.66
N GLN A 75 -13.23 16.21 3.87
CA GLN A 75 -14.00 16.57 5.07
C GLN A 75 -13.88 18.07 5.39
N ALA A 76 -12.67 18.62 5.31
CA ALA A 76 -12.44 20.05 5.55
C ALA A 76 -13.19 20.94 4.54
N GLY A 77 -13.19 20.56 3.26
CA GLY A 77 -13.92 21.28 2.22
C GLY A 77 -15.44 21.22 2.39
N VAL A 78 -15.99 20.12 2.90
CA VAL A 78 -17.43 20.02 3.22
C VAL A 78 -17.79 20.96 4.38
N SER A 79 -17.04 20.91 5.49
CA SER A 79 -17.30 21.78 6.65
C SER A 79 -17.24 23.27 6.31
N ALA A 80 -16.33 23.68 5.42
CA ALA A 80 -16.21 25.07 4.99
C ALA A 80 -17.45 25.57 4.21
N LEU A 81 -18.15 24.70 3.50
CA LEU A 81 -19.38 25.04 2.77
C LEU A 81 -20.61 25.11 3.69
N ASP A 82 -20.63 24.34 4.78
CA ASP A 82 -21.74 24.32 5.74
C ASP A 82 -21.76 25.54 6.69
N THR A 83 -20.68 26.34 6.72
CA THR A 83 -20.53 27.48 7.64
C THR A 83 -20.87 28.85 7.01
N ILE A 84 -21.36 28.88 5.77
CA ILE A 84 -21.75 30.08 5.00
C ILE A 84 -23.25 30.07 4.75
#